data_AF-T1CT80-F1
#
_entry.id   AF-T1CT80-F1
#
_cell.length_a   1.000
_cell.length_b   1.000
_cell.length_c   1.000
_cell.angle_alpha   90.00
_cell.angle_beta   90.00
_cell.angle_gamma   90.00
#
_symmetry.space_group_name_H-M   'P 1'
#
loop_
_entity.id
_entity.type
_entity.pdbx_description
1 polymer ?
#
loop_
_entity_poly.entity_id
_entity_poly.type
_entity_poly.pdbx_seq_one_letter_code
_entity_poly.pdbx_strand_id
1 'polypeptide(L)'
;RVHHALQRFEHEYHLVEPKSARSRRTVMLPLVARSALGRHHLRQQRERARSGELWQEHGLVFTTATGQPLDATGVTSGLQR
;
A
#
# COMPACT_ATOMS: atom_id res chain seq x y z
N ARG A 1 -3.47 -4.26 -12.18
CA ARG A 1 -4.69 -3.53 -12.63
C ARG A 1 -5.23 -2.75 -11.43
N VAL A 2 -5.62 -1.49 -11.59
CA VAL A 2 -6.12 -0.66 -10.50
C VAL A 2 -7.63 -0.88 -10.34
N HIS A 3 -8.05 -1.44 -9.21
CA HIS A 3 -9.46 -1.75 -8.94
C HIS A 3 -10.06 -0.93 -7.79
N HIS A 4 -9.21 -0.48 -6.87
CA HIS A 4 -9.62 0.22 -5.66
C HIS A 4 -8.70 1.41 -5.39
N ALA A 5 -9.23 2.40 -4.68
CA ALA A 5 -8.47 3.47 -4.06
C ALA A 5 -8.63 3.36 -2.54
N LEU A 6 -7.61 3.77 -1.80
CA LEU A 6 -7.66 3.82 -0.33
C LEU A 6 -8.12 5.22 0.09
N GLN A 7 -9.17 5.31 0.90
CA GLN A 7 -9.68 6.57 1.47
C GLN A 7 -9.83 6.45 2.98
N ARG A 8 -9.59 7.56 3.69
CA ARG A 8 -9.79 7.65 5.14
C ARG A 8 -11.14 8.33 5.43
N PHE A 9 -12.03 7.65 6.14
CA PHE A 9 -13.31 8.17 6.60
C PHE A 9 -13.29 8.24 8.12
N GLU A 10 -13.38 9.47 8.65
CA GLU A 10 -13.35 9.82 10.07
C GLU A 10 -12.11 9.29 10.82
N HIS A 11 -11.91 7.97 10.98
CA HIS A 11 -10.68 7.36 11.51
C HIS A 11 -10.35 5.99 10.88
N GLU A 12 -11.11 5.53 9.89
CA GLU A 12 -10.95 4.21 9.29
C GLU A 12 -10.54 4.30 7.83
N TYR A 13 -9.80 3.30 7.35
CA TYR A 13 -9.41 3.19 5.96
C TYR A 13 -10.34 2.23 5.21
N HIS A 14 -10.92 2.72 4.12
CA HIS A 14 -11.79 1.94 3.25
C HIS A 14 -11.18 1.84 1.85
N LEU A 15 -11.25 0.63 1.28
CA LEU A 15 -11.02 0.42 -0.14
C LEU A 15 -12.31 0.74 -0.90
N VAL A 16 -12.28 1.80 -1.69
CA VAL A 16 -13.43 2.27 -2.47
C VAL A 16 -13.19 2.06 -3.96
N GLU A 17 -14.26 1.93 -4.74
CA GLU A 17 -14.15 1.94 -6.19
C GLU A 17 -13.65 3.32 -6.67
N PRO A 18 -12.71 3.39 -7.63
CA PRO A 18 -12.29 4.65 -8.20
C PRO A 18 -13.47 5.41 -8.80
N LYS A 19 -13.59 6.69 -8.46
CA LYS A 19 -14.70 7.58 -8.85
C LYS A 19 -15.00 7.62 -10.36
N SER A 20 -14.03 7.29 -11.22
CA SER A 20 -14.23 7.22 -12.66
C SER A 20 -13.76 5.91 -13.27
N ALA A 21 -14.47 5.45 -14.29
CA ALA A 21 -14.09 4.27 -15.08
C ALA A 21 -12.69 4.40 -15.68
N ARG A 22 -12.26 5.62 -16.05
CA ARG A 22 -10.92 5.91 -16.59
C ARG A 22 -9.79 5.58 -15.61
N SER A 23 -10.04 5.66 -14.30
CA SER A 23 -9.05 5.31 -13.28
C SER A 23 -8.84 3.80 -13.13
N ARG A 24 -9.80 2.98 -13.57
CA ARG A 24 -9.66 1.51 -13.58
C ARG A 24 -8.86 1.08 -14.81
N ARG A 25 -7.53 1.07 -14.68
CA ARG A 25 -6.63 0.73 -15.79
C ARG A 25 -5.59 -0.31 -15.42
N THR A 26 -5.08 -0.99 -16.43
CA THR A 26 -3.84 -1.75 -16.34
C THR A 26 -2.70 -0.80 -16.68
N VAL A 27 -1.69 -0.73 -15.82
CA VAL A 27 -0.46 0.03 -16.07
C VAL A 27 0.65 -0.96 -16.37
N MET A 28 1.50 -0.62 -17.34
CA MET A 28 2.72 -1.38 -17.58
C MET A 28 3.66 -1.17 -16.39
N LEU A 29 4.23 -2.27 -15.89
CA LEU A 29 5.15 -2.25 -14.77
C LEU A 29 6.58 -2.47 -15.30
N PRO A 30 7.44 -1.44 -15.33
CA PRO A 30 8.83 -1.59 -15.75
C PRO A 30 9.59 -2.59 -14.89
N LEU A 31 10.64 -3.20 -15.44
CA LEU A 31 11.44 -4.23 -14.74
C LEU A 31 12.05 -3.71 -13.42
N VAL A 32 12.49 -2.46 -13.40
CA VAL A 32 13.00 -1.80 -12.19
C VAL A 32 11.94 -1.75 -11.09
N ALA A 33 10.70 -1.41 -11.42
CA ALA A 33 9.59 -1.36 -10.49
C ALA A 33 9.21 -2.76 -9.99
N ARG A 34 9.19 -3.77 -10.88
CA ARG A 34 8.98 -5.18 -10.49
C ARG A 34 10.02 -5.65 -9.47
N SER A 35 11.28 -5.34 -9.72
CA SER A 35 12.37 -5.73 -8.83
C SER A 35 12.29 -5.02 -7.47
N ALA A 36 11.93 -3.73 -7.47
CA ALA A 36 11.71 -2.97 -6.24
C ALA A 36 10.53 -3.52 -5.42
N LEU A 37 9.42 -3.87 -6.07
CA LEU A 37 8.26 -4.49 -5.42
C LEU A 37 8.60 -5.86 -4.83
N GLY A 38 9.41 -6.68 -5.51
CA GLY A 38 9.89 -7.96 -4.97
C GLY A 38 10.70 -7.78 -3.69
N ARG A 39 11.65 -6.84 -3.68
CA ARG A 39 12.43 -6.50 -2.47
C ARG A 39 11.54 -5.97 -1.35
N HIS A 40 10.54 -5.15 -1.70
CA HIS A 40 9.59 -4.63 -0.72
C HIS A 40 8.78 -5.76 -0.08
N HIS A 41 8.26 -6.69 -0.88
CA HIS A 41 7.49 -7.82 -0.38
C HIS A 41 8.27 -8.68 0.61
N LEU A 42 9.54 -8.98 0.31
CA LEU A 42 10.42 -9.70 1.25
C LEU A 42 10.64 -8.92 2.55
N ARG A 43 10.76 -7.60 2.50
CA ARG A 43 10.85 -6.76 3.70
C ARG A 43 9.57 -6.82 4.52
N GLN A 44 8.41 -6.69 3.87
CA GLN A 44 7.10 -6.72 4.53
C GLN A 44 6.83 -8.07 5.20
N GLN A 45 7.21 -9.19 4.57
CA GLN A 45 7.10 -10.50 5.21
C GLN A 45 7.94 -10.60 6.50
N ARG A 46 9.14 -9.99 6.51
CA ARG A 46 9.97 -9.92 7.73
C ARG A 46 9.34 -9.02 8.78
N GLU A 47 8.77 -7.89 8.39
CA GLU A 47 8.03 -6.99 9.28
C GLU A 47 6.83 -7.70 9.90
N ARG A 48 6.03 -8.40 9.10
CA ARG A 48 4.94 -9.26 9.57
C ARG A 48 5.39 -10.29 10.59
N ALA A 49 6.45 -11.03 10.29
CA ALA A 49 7.00 -12.02 11.23
C ALA A 49 7.49 -11.38 12.54
N ARG A 50 8.04 -10.16 12.48
CA ARG A 50 8.51 -9.41 13.66
C ARG A 50 7.37 -8.82 14.48
N SER A 51 6.32 -8.32 13.83
CA SER A 51 5.18 -7.70 14.49
C SER A 51 4.26 -8.72 15.16
N GLY A 52 4.24 -9.97 14.68
CA GLY A 52 3.45 -11.04 15.29
C GLY A 52 1.98 -10.64 15.40
N GLU A 53 1.45 -10.62 16.62
CA GLU A 53 0.06 -10.27 16.93
C GLU A 53 -0.28 -8.80 16.64
N LEU A 54 0.72 -7.91 16.59
CA LEU A 54 0.50 -6.50 16.25
C LEU A 54 0.29 -6.30 14.74
N TRP A 55 0.49 -7.33 13.92
CA TRP A 55 0.27 -7.25 12.48
C TRP A 55 -1.22 -7.17 12.14
N GLN A 56 -1.62 -6.09 11.48
CA GLN A 56 -2.98 -5.90 10.97
C GLN A 56 -3.03 -6.29 9.48
N GLU A 57 -3.81 -7.32 9.16
CA GLU A 57 -3.95 -7.81 7.79
C GLU A 57 -5.01 -7.01 7.02
N HIS A 58 -4.57 -6.35 5.94
CA HIS A 58 -5.43 -5.57 5.05
C HIS A 58 -5.25 -5.94 3.56
N GLY A 59 -4.38 -6.90 3.23
CA GLY A 59 -4.09 -7.28 1.84
C GLY A 59 -3.38 -6.19 1.03
N LEU A 60 -2.74 -5.22 1.70
CA LEU A 60 -2.06 -4.10 1.07
C LEU A 60 -0.59 -4.40 0.80
N VAL A 61 -0.10 -3.99 -0.37
CA VAL A 61 1.30 -4.15 -0.75
C VAL A 61 2.21 -3.17 -0.01
N PHE A 62 1.75 -1.93 0.22
CA PHE A 62 2.47 -0.89 0.95
C PHE A 62 1.77 -0.63 2.27
N THR A 63 2.45 -0.92 3.38
CA THR A 63 1.94 -0.76 4.74
C THR A 63 2.99 -0.13 5.64
N THR A 64 2.59 0.26 6.85
CA THR A 64 3.53 0.46 7.96
C THR A 64 4.18 -0.88 8.35
N ALA A 65 5.17 -0.83 9.24
CA ALA A 65 5.82 -2.04 9.78
C ALA A 65 4.84 -2.98 10.51
N THR A 66 3.68 -2.47 10.96
CA THR A 66 2.62 -3.24 11.65
C THR A 66 1.46 -3.62 10.72
N GLY A 67 1.60 -3.43 9.41
CA GLY A 67 0.56 -3.83 8.44
C GLY A 67 -0.53 -2.78 8.20
N GLN A 68 -0.55 -1.68 8.96
CA GLN A 68 -1.55 -0.63 8.76
C GLN A 68 -1.38 0.11 7.42
N PRO A 69 -2.46 0.68 6.86
CA PRO A 69 -2.38 1.48 5.65
C PRO A 69 -1.51 2.74 5.85
N LEU A 70 -0.80 3.15 4.81
CA LEU A 70 0.01 4.37 4.85
C LEU A 70 -0.85 5.63 4.74
N ASP A 71 -0.58 6.61 5.59
CA ASP A 71 -1.20 7.94 5.49
C ASP A 71 -0.55 8.76 4.35
N ALA A 72 -1.38 9.38 3.51
CA ALA A 72 -0.91 10.13 2.33
C ALA A 72 0.01 11.31 2.69
N THR A 73 -0.21 11.95 3.84
CA THR A 73 0.61 13.07 4.32
C THR A 73 2.01 12.56 4.70
N GLY A 74 2.05 11.44 5.43
CA GLY A 74 3.31 10.78 5.81
C GLY A 74 4.12 10.34 4.61
N VAL A 75 3.46 9.79 3.57
CA VAL A 75 4.12 9.40 2.31
C VAL A 75 4.70 10.62 1.59
N THR A 76 3.92 11.70 1.47
CA THR A 76 4.36 12.91 0.74
C THR A 76 5.58 13.54 1.41
N SER A 77 5.54 13.75 2.73
CA SER A 77 6.65 14.32 3.49
C SER A 77 7.89 13.43 3.52
N GLY A 78 7.74 12.12 3.36
CA GLY A 78 8.86 11.17 3.28
C GLY A 78 9.55 11.17 1.91
N LEU A 79 8.83 11.51 0.84
CA LEU A 79 9.38 11.59 -0.53
C LEU A 79 10.02 12.94 -0.84
N GLN A 80 9.67 13.99 -0.08
CA GLN A 80 10.21 15.34 -0.24
C GLN A 80 11.53 15.59 0.50
N ARG A 81 12.07 14.57 1.18
CA ARG A 81 13.41 14.58 1.79
C ARG A 81 14.42 13.89 0.88
#